data_AF-A0A0H3DTD8-F1
#
_entry.id   AF-A0A0H3DTD8-F1
#
_cell.length_a   1.000
_cell.length_b   1.000
_cell.length_c   1.000
_cell.angle_alpha   90.00
_cell.angle_beta   90.00
_cell.angle_gamma   90.00
#
_symmetry.space_group_name_H-M   'P 1'
#
loop_
_entity.id
_entity.type
_entity.pdbx_description
1 polymer ?
#
loop_
_entity_poly.entity_id
_entity_poly.type
_entity_poly.pdbx_seq_one_letter_code
_entity_poly.pdbx_strand_id
1 'polypeptide(L)'
;MNQLRREAIEQLDQVRARQDNRLRRRAALTPQYPQSHLTYLDNVYNRLAREFYHQHGVTLIDAAYEAHAEKGEVPVMITKHCLRFAFNLCPKQAKGIQGVKGRASPMQLVYQDELLTLKFDCKHCEMQVIGKIKPHVLKMALPGSVLGAITPDELLKTLPGKQR
;
A
#
# COMPACT_ATOMS: atom_id res chain seq x y z
N MET A 1 -27.80 -46.63 -26.87
CA MET A 1 -26.81 -45.51 -26.85
C MET A 1 -27.06 -44.53 -25.70
N ASN A 2 -28.29 -44.05 -25.49
CA ASN A 2 -28.60 -43.14 -24.36
C ASN A 2 -28.45 -43.76 -22.96
N GLN A 3 -28.68 -45.06 -22.82
CA GLN A 3 -28.56 -45.77 -21.55
C GLN A 3 -27.11 -45.83 -21.04
N LEU A 4 -26.18 -46.26 -21.91
CA LEU A 4 -24.73 -46.30 -21.62
C LEU A 4 -24.17 -44.93 -21.23
N ARG A 5 -24.70 -43.85 -21.82
CA ARG A 5 -24.33 -42.48 -21.44
C ARG A 5 -24.73 -42.13 -20.01
N ARG A 6 -25.93 -42.53 -19.58
CA ARG A 6 -26.42 -42.28 -18.21
C ARG A 6 -25.61 -43.06 -17.20
N GLU A 7 -25.35 -44.34 -17.47
CA GLU A 7 -24.56 -45.22 -16.61
C GLU A 7 -23.12 -44.71 -16.45
N ALA A 8 -22.49 -44.24 -17.54
CA ALA A 8 -21.15 -43.67 -17.49
C ALA A 8 -21.10 -42.37 -16.67
N ILE A 9 -22.10 -41.48 -16.80
CA ILE A 9 -22.19 -40.25 -16.01
C ILE A 9 -22.36 -40.59 -14.52
N GLU A 10 -23.23 -41.55 -14.20
CA GLU A 10 -23.48 -41.96 -12.81
C GLU A 10 -22.23 -42.56 -12.15
N GLN A 11 -21.45 -43.36 -12.89
CA GLN A 11 -20.17 -43.87 -12.42
C GLN A 11 -19.15 -42.75 -12.18
N LEU A 12 -19.08 -41.75 -13.07
CA LEU A 12 -18.19 -40.60 -12.91
C LEU A 12 -18.57 -39.74 -11.70
N ASP A 13 -19.86 -39.51 -11.47
CA ASP A 13 -20.35 -38.76 -10.32
C ASP A 13 -20.06 -39.49 -9.00
N GLN A 14 -20.20 -40.82 -8.97
CA GLN A 14 -19.81 -41.64 -7.81
C GLN A 14 -18.31 -41.54 -7.52
N VAL A 15 -17.46 -41.60 -8.54
CA VAL A 15 -16.00 -41.44 -8.37
C VAL A 15 -15.68 -40.03 -7.87
N ARG A 16 -16.29 -39.00 -8.43
CA ARG A 16 -16.11 -37.60 -8.02
C ARG A 16 -16.54 -37.37 -6.57
N ALA A 17 -17.67 -37.94 -6.14
CA ALA A 17 -18.13 -37.85 -4.76
C ALA A 17 -17.19 -38.55 -3.77
N ARG A 18 -16.63 -39.72 -4.16
CA ARG A 18 -15.63 -40.44 -3.35
C ARG A 18 -14.28 -39.73 -3.30
N GLN A 19 -13.94 -38.97 -4.34
CA GLN A 19 -12.71 -38.19 -4.46
C GLN A 19 -12.89 -36.72 -4.05
N ASP A 20 -13.98 -36.34 -3.37
CA ASP A 20 -14.18 -34.98 -2.85
C ASP A 20 -13.20 -34.69 -1.69
N ASN A 21 -11.92 -34.60 -2.03
CA ASN A 21 -10.85 -34.12 -1.18
C ASN A 21 -10.96 -32.60 -1.10
N ARG A 22 -11.99 -32.11 -0.40
CA ARG A 22 -12.08 -30.69 -0.05
C ARG A 22 -10.80 -30.31 0.67
N LEU A 23 -10.01 -29.44 0.04
CA LEU A 23 -8.82 -28.89 0.66
C LEU A 23 -9.25 -28.23 1.97
N ARG A 24 -8.80 -28.83 3.08
CA ARG A 24 -9.03 -28.24 4.40
C ARG A 24 -8.20 -26.97 4.49
N ARG A 25 -8.78 -25.94 5.10
CA ARG A 25 -8.02 -24.73 5.47
C ARG A 25 -6.85 -25.18 6.34
N ARG A 26 -5.64 -24.78 5.96
CA ARG A 26 -4.43 -25.01 6.77
C ARG A 26 -4.63 -24.38 8.16
N ALA A 27 -4.09 -25.01 9.20
CA ALA A 27 -4.09 -24.42 10.54
C ALA A 27 -3.47 -23.01 10.48
N ALA A 28 -4.07 -22.08 11.23
CA ALA A 28 -3.53 -20.73 11.33
C ALA A 28 -2.17 -20.80 12.02
N LEU A 29 -1.14 -20.29 11.34
CA LEU A 29 0.15 -20.00 11.94
C LEU A 29 0.15 -18.51 12.33
N THR A 30 0.80 -18.18 13.43
CA THR A 30 1.04 -16.79 13.83
C THR A 30 2.51 -16.47 13.54
N PRO A 31 2.87 -16.13 12.29
CA PRO A 31 4.26 -15.84 11.95
C PRO A 31 4.74 -14.58 12.68
N GLN A 32 6.04 -14.48 12.91
CA GLN A 32 6.64 -13.24 13.42
C GLN A 32 6.86 -12.27 12.26
N TYR A 33 6.56 -10.99 12.48
CA TYR A 33 6.83 -9.95 11.50
C TYR A 33 8.35 -9.69 11.45
N PRO A 34 8.94 -9.47 10.25
CA PRO A 34 10.39 -9.37 10.12
C PRO A 34 11.01 -8.14 10.80
N GLN A 35 10.25 -7.07 11.01
CA GLN A 35 10.72 -5.83 11.63
C GLN A 35 10.11 -5.68 13.03
N SER A 36 10.90 -5.23 14.00
CA SER A 36 10.44 -4.99 15.38
C SER A 36 9.92 -3.57 15.60
N HIS A 37 10.22 -2.65 14.68
CA HIS A 37 9.81 -1.25 14.68
C HIS A 37 9.20 -0.89 13.32
N LEU A 38 7.96 -0.40 13.37
CA LEU A 38 7.25 0.16 12.22
C LEU A 38 7.17 1.67 12.36
N THR A 39 7.44 2.35 11.26
CA THR A 39 7.45 3.81 11.16
C THR A 39 6.14 4.32 10.53
N TYR A 40 6.01 5.64 10.39
CA TYR A 40 4.86 6.23 9.71
C TYR A 40 4.68 5.74 8.25
N LEU A 41 5.76 5.25 7.61
CA LEU A 41 5.74 4.72 6.24
C LEU A 41 4.99 3.39 6.12
N ASP A 42 4.80 2.67 7.22
CA ASP A 42 4.15 1.36 7.25
C ASP A 42 2.61 1.45 7.36
N ASN A 43 2.07 2.67 7.39
CA ASN A 43 0.63 2.98 7.34
C ASN A 43 -0.22 2.22 8.38
N VAL A 44 0.35 1.96 9.56
CA VAL A 44 -0.38 1.33 10.68
C VAL A 44 -1.22 2.38 11.41
N TYR A 45 -2.40 2.65 10.87
CA TYR A 45 -3.27 3.73 11.36
C TYR A 45 -4.29 3.26 12.41
N ASN A 46 -5.06 2.21 12.12
CA ASN A 46 -6.19 1.80 12.96
C ASN A 46 -5.78 0.86 14.10
N ARG A 47 -6.62 0.79 15.15
CA ARG A 47 -6.37 -0.05 16.35
C ARG A 47 -6.21 -1.54 16.01
N LEU A 48 -7.03 -2.08 15.12
CA LEU A 48 -7.00 -3.51 14.76
C LEU A 48 -5.68 -3.88 14.07
N ALA A 49 -5.17 -3.01 13.21
CA ALA A 49 -3.86 -3.17 12.57
C ALA A 49 -2.75 -3.15 13.64
N ARG A 50 -2.81 -2.21 14.58
CA ARG A 50 -1.83 -2.14 15.68
C ARG A 50 -1.81 -3.40 16.53
N GLU A 51 -2.99 -3.93 16.88
CA GLU A 51 -3.13 -5.21 17.60
C GLU A 51 -2.57 -6.38 16.78
N PHE A 52 -2.85 -6.42 15.49
CA PHE A 52 -2.30 -7.43 14.58
C PHE A 52 -0.77 -7.43 14.61
N TYR A 53 -0.12 -6.27 14.41
CA TYR A 53 1.34 -6.20 14.39
C TYR A 53 1.97 -6.52 15.74
N HIS A 54 1.35 -6.09 16.86
CA HIS A 54 1.81 -6.48 18.19
C HIS A 54 1.75 -8.00 18.43
N GLN A 55 0.68 -8.67 17.98
CA GLN A 55 0.58 -10.14 18.07
C GLN A 55 1.64 -10.85 17.23
N HIS A 56 2.17 -10.19 16.20
CA HIS A 56 3.23 -10.70 15.34
C HIS A 56 4.62 -10.19 15.76
N GLY A 57 4.79 -9.74 17.01
CA GLY A 57 6.10 -9.45 17.60
C GLY A 57 6.65 -8.04 17.36
N VAL A 58 5.87 -7.15 16.75
CA VAL A 58 6.27 -5.74 16.61
C VAL A 58 6.16 -5.05 17.96
N THR A 59 7.23 -4.38 18.38
CA THR A 59 7.34 -3.73 19.70
C THR A 59 7.01 -2.25 19.65
N LEU A 60 7.51 -1.55 18.62
CA LEU A 60 7.32 -0.12 18.44
C LEU A 60 6.58 0.13 17.13
N ILE A 61 5.52 0.94 17.18
CA ILE A 61 4.73 1.30 16.01
C ILE A 61 4.48 2.81 16.10
N ASP A 62 5.09 3.57 15.20
CA ASP A 62 4.87 5.00 15.14
C ASP A 62 3.47 5.32 14.60
N ALA A 63 3.02 6.55 14.77
CA ALA A 63 1.74 6.97 14.21
C ALA A 63 1.86 7.06 12.68
N ALA A 64 0.89 6.48 11.97
CA ALA A 64 0.81 6.65 10.52
C ALA A 64 0.69 8.13 10.14
N TYR A 65 1.09 8.48 8.91
CA TYR A 65 1.19 9.86 8.46
C TYR A 65 -0.16 10.62 8.56
N GLU A 66 -1.25 9.92 8.29
CA GLU A 66 -2.62 10.42 8.35
C GLU A 66 -3.08 10.79 9.76
N ALA A 67 -2.35 10.36 10.80
CA ALA A 67 -2.63 10.73 12.19
C ALA A 67 -2.11 12.13 12.56
N HIS A 68 -1.53 12.86 11.61
CA HIS A 68 -1.06 14.25 11.76
C HIS A 68 0.07 14.42 12.80
N ALA A 69 0.77 13.35 13.14
CA ALA A 69 1.93 13.39 14.03
C ALA A 69 3.17 14.00 13.34
N GLU A 70 3.41 13.60 12.08
CA GLU A 70 4.52 14.09 11.27
C GLU A 70 4.15 15.40 10.56
N LYS A 71 4.63 16.54 11.09
CA LYS A 71 4.34 17.88 10.56
C LYS A 71 5.48 18.47 9.72
N GLY A 72 6.62 17.79 9.69
CA GLY A 72 7.82 18.20 8.97
C GLY A 72 7.75 17.92 7.46
N GLU A 73 8.86 18.18 6.78
CA GLU A 73 9.08 17.72 5.41
C GLU A 73 9.62 16.29 5.44
N VAL A 74 8.78 15.34 5.03
CA VAL A 74 9.10 13.92 5.06
C VAL A 74 8.82 13.26 3.70
N PRO A 75 9.46 12.13 3.39
CA PRO A 75 9.06 11.31 2.24
C PRO A 75 7.60 10.89 2.37
N VAL A 76 6.77 11.31 1.42
CA VAL A 76 5.36 10.92 1.31
C VAL A 76 5.12 9.88 0.21
N MET A 77 6.06 9.76 -0.72
CA MET A 77 6.02 8.75 -1.78
C MET A 77 7.43 8.31 -2.12
N ILE A 78 7.65 6.99 -2.20
CA ILE A 78 8.92 6.39 -2.60
C ILE A 78 8.66 5.57 -3.85
N THR A 79 9.30 5.91 -4.96
CA THR A 79 9.09 5.28 -6.26
C THR A 79 10.38 4.65 -6.78
N LYS A 80 10.25 3.50 -7.43
CA LYS A 80 11.33 2.89 -8.21
C LYS A 80 11.53 3.56 -9.57
N HIS A 81 10.47 4.15 -10.14
CA HIS A 81 10.60 5.04 -11.29
C HIS A 81 11.42 6.27 -10.88
N CYS A 82 12.50 6.56 -11.61
CA CYS A 82 13.46 7.58 -11.26
C CYS A 82 13.65 8.55 -12.43
N LEU A 83 13.31 9.82 -12.21
CA LEU A 83 13.46 10.85 -13.25
C LEU A 83 14.92 11.06 -13.67
N ARG A 84 15.88 10.91 -12.75
CA ARG A 84 17.31 10.93 -13.13
C ARG A 84 17.66 9.81 -14.11
N PHE A 85 17.04 8.64 -13.99
CA PHE A 85 17.21 7.58 -14.97
C PHE A 85 16.53 7.93 -16.30
N ALA A 86 15.29 8.42 -16.27
CA ALA A 86 14.54 8.81 -17.46
C ALA A 86 15.25 9.91 -18.29
N PHE A 87 15.95 10.84 -17.63
CA PHE A 87 16.69 11.92 -18.27
C PHE A 87 18.18 11.63 -18.50
N ASN A 88 18.63 10.38 -18.36
CA ASN A 88 20.04 9.98 -18.53
C ASN A 88 21.03 10.68 -17.56
N LEU A 89 20.53 11.15 -16.42
CA LEU A 89 21.29 11.79 -15.33
C LEU A 89 21.65 10.82 -14.19
N CYS A 90 21.43 9.52 -14.40
CA CYS A 90 21.66 8.50 -13.39
C CYS A 90 23.14 8.12 -13.30
N PRO A 91 23.78 8.25 -12.12
CA PRO A 91 25.20 7.90 -11.95
C PRO A 91 25.48 6.39 -12.13
N LYS A 92 24.45 5.53 -12.08
CA LYS A 92 24.60 4.09 -12.34
C LYS A 92 24.79 3.77 -13.84
N GLN A 93 24.15 4.53 -14.73
CA GLN A 93 24.31 4.37 -16.19
C GLN A 93 25.61 4.97 -16.68
N ALA A 94 26.02 6.10 -16.12
CA ALA A 94 27.18 6.86 -16.55
C ALA A 94 28.52 6.41 -15.94
N LYS A 95 28.67 5.12 -15.62
CA LYS A 95 29.96 4.57 -15.16
C LYS A 95 31.00 4.75 -16.28
N GLY A 96 31.94 5.67 -16.10
CA GLY A 96 33.01 5.98 -17.07
C GLY A 96 32.83 7.28 -17.83
N ILE A 97 31.66 7.93 -17.76
CA ILE A 97 31.42 9.25 -18.37
C ILE A 97 31.70 10.31 -17.31
N GLN A 98 32.79 11.06 -17.48
CA GLN A 98 33.10 12.22 -16.63
C GLN A 98 32.00 13.29 -16.78
N GLY A 99 31.33 13.63 -15.67
CA GLY A 99 30.35 14.71 -15.62
C GLY A 99 28.96 14.35 -15.11
N VAL A 100 28.53 13.08 -15.10
CA VAL A 100 27.17 12.73 -14.61
C VAL A 100 27.13 12.58 -13.08
N LYS A 101 28.25 12.19 -12.46
CA LYS A 101 28.40 12.19 -11.00
C LYS A 101 28.50 13.64 -10.51
N GLY A 102 27.45 14.12 -9.85
CA GLY A 102 27.43 15.42 -9.16
C GLY A 102 26.83 16.60 -9.94
N ARG A 103 26.45 16.44 -11.21
CA ARG A 103 25.85 17.52 -12.02
C ARG A 103 24.31 17.52 -12.09
N ALA A 104 23.64 16.56 -11.48
CA ALA A 104 22.18 16.60 -11.49
C ALA A 104 21.70 17.68 -10.53
N SER A 105 21.13 18.75 -11.09
CA SER A 105 20.46 19.79 -10.31
C SER A 105 19.35 19.19 -9.44
N PRO A 106 19.05 19.80 -8.28
CA PRO A 106 17.84 19.48 -7.54
C PRO A 106 16.62 19.51 -8.45
N MET A 107 15.75 18.52 -8.35
CA MET A 107 14.52 18.44 -9.15
C MET A 107 13.32 18.63 -8.25
N GLN A 108 12.26 19.21 -8.81
CA GLN A 108 10.98 19.38 -8.15
C GLN A 108 9.87 18.94 -9.10
N LEU A 109 8.79 18.39 -8.54
CA LEU A 109 7.53 18.21 -9.26
C LEU A 109 6.67 19.44 -9.02
N VAL A 110 6.12 19.98 -10.11
CA VAL A 110 5.15 21.06 -10.07
C VAL A 110 3.79 20.45 -10.36
N TYR A 111 2.85 20.59 -9.43
CA TYR A 111 1.46 20.19 -9.63
C TYR A 111 0.56 21.33 -9.18
N GLN A 112 -0.16 21.96 -10.11
CA GLN A 112 -0.92 23.18 -9.85
C GLN A 112 -0.02 24.24 -9.18
N ASP A 113 -0.37 24.72 -7.99
CA ASP A 113 0.37 25.71 -7.23
C ASP A 113 1.37 25.09 -6.23
N GLU A 114 1.67 23.79 -6.37
CA GLU A 114 2.51 23.04 -5.42
C GLU A 114 3.86 22.66 -6.02
N LEU A 115 4.91 22.92 -5.24
CA LEU A 115 6.27 22.49 -5.51
C LEU A 115 6.65 21.39 -4.52
N LEU A 116 6.85 20.18 -5.05
CA LEU A 116 7.26 19.01 -4.28
C LEU A 116 8.73 18.71 -4.58
N THR A 117 9.57 18.68 -3.55
CA THR A 117 11.00 18.44 -3.70
C THR A 117 11.29 16.96 -3.90
N LEU A 118 12.15 16.63 -4.86
CA LEU A 118 12.58 15.26 -5.11
C LEU A 118 13.94 14.97 -4.48
N LYS A 119 14.02 13.92 -3.67
CA LYS A 119 15.28 13.34 -3.20
C LYS A 119 15.54 12.03 -3.92
N PHE A 120 16.81 11.77 -4.25
CA PHE A 120 17.19 10.57 -5.01
C PHE A 120 18.18 9.75 -4.21
N ASP A 121 17.80 8.53 -3.86
CA ASP A 121 18.72 7.53 -3.34
C ASP A 121 19.18 6.62 -4.49
N CYS A 122 20.31 7.01 -5.08
CA CYS A 122 20.91 6.23 -6.17
C CYS A 122 21.42 4.86 -5.71
N LYS A 123 21.68 4.64 -4.41
CA LYS A 123 22.16 3.34 -3.90
C LYS A 123 21.03 2.32 -4.00
N HIS A 124 19.86 2.64 -3.45
CA HIS A 124 18.67 1.77 -3.45
C HIS A 124 17.78 1.89 -4.71
N CYS A 125 18.17 2.75 -5.66
CA CYS A 125 17.37 3.06 -6.87
C CYS A 125 15.97 3.58 -6.50
N GLU A 126 15.92 4.61 -5.67
CA GLU A 126 14.68 5.20 -5.19
C GLU A 126 14.64 6.70 -5.47
N MET A 127 13.46 7.17 -5.88
CA MET A 127 13.11 8.58 -5.93
C MET A 127 12.06 8.82 -4.85
N GLN A 128 12.30 9.79 -4.00
CA GLN A 128 11.44 10.15 -2.89
C GLN A 128 10.82 11.51 -3.18
N VAL A 129 9.50 11.58 -3.13
CA VAL A 129 8.76 12.84 -3.15
C VAL A 129 8.65 13.32 -1.72
N ILE A 130 9.23 14.47 -1.44
CA ILE A 130 9.19 15.11 -0.12
C ILE A 130 8.00 16.05 -0.09
N GLY A 131 7.16 15.87 0.92
CA GLY A 131 5.96 16.66 1.14
C GLY A 131 5.88 17.14 2.59
N LYS A 132 5.12 18.22 2.77
CA LYS A 132 4.73 18.73 4.08
C LYS A 132 3.21 18.73 4.18
N ILE A 133 2.69 18.28 5.32
CA ILE A 133 1.23 18.29 5.54
C ILE A 133 0.69 19.73 5.48
N LYS A 134 -0.42 19.91 4.77
CA LYS A 134 -0.99 21.23 4.57
C LYS A 134 -1.75 21.71 5.82
N PRO A 135 -1.73 23.02 6.12
CA PRO A 135 -2.44 23.56 7.28
C PRO A 135 -3.95 23.29 7.27
N HIS A 136 -4.59 23.25 6.09
CA HIS A 136 -6.02 22.95 6.02
C HIS A 136 -6.32 21.48 6.32
N VAL A 137 -5.46 20.55 5.92
CA VAL A 137 -5.59 19.12 6.23
C VAL A 137 -5.48 18.89 7.74
N LEU A 138 -4.57 19.61 8.42
CA LEU A 138 -4.47 19.59 9.88
C LEU A 138 -5.74 20.06 10.60
N LYS A 139 -6.57 20.89 9.95
CA LYS A 139 -7.86 21.36 10.49
C LYS A 139 -9.01 20.39 10.19
N MET A 140 -8.82 19.44 9.27
CA MET A 140 -9.83 18.44 8.96
C MET A 140 -9.88 17.38 10.08
N ALA A 141 -11.04 16.76 10.24
CA ALA A 141 -11.20 15.64 11.14
C ALA A 141 -10.29 14.47 10.70
N LEU A 142 -9.74 13.75 11.67
CA LEU A 142 -8.90 12.59 11.40
C LEU A 142 -9.70 11.54 10.62
N PRO A 143 -9.11 10.90 9.59
CA PRO A 143 -9.76 9.83 8.84
C PRO A 143 -10.25 8.72 9.78
N GLY A 144 -11.49 8.26 9.61
CA GLY A 144 -12.07 7.22 10.48
C GLY A 144 -12.39 7.66 11.90
N SER A 145 -12.26 8.94 12.24
CA SER A 145 -12.86 9.49 13.47
C SER A 145 -14.38 9.57 13.34
N VAL A 146 -15.09 9.52 14.48
CA VAL A 146 -16.57 9.58 14.53
C VAL A 146 -17.11 10.86 13.87
N LEU A 147 -16.33 11.94 13.87
CA LEU A 147 -16.67 13.22 13.22
C LEU A 147 -16.46 13.23 11.69
N GLY A 148 -15.72 12.26 11.15
CA GLY A 148 -15.52 12.05 9.71
C GLY A 148 -16.21 10.81 9.16
N ALA A 149 -16.99 10.10 9.99
CA ALA A 149 -17.72 8.91 9.60
C ALA A 149 -19.08 9.31 9.01
N ILE A 150 -19.33 8.86 7.77
CA ILE A 150 -20.68 8.83 7.20
C ILE A 150 -21.41 7.69 7.91
N THR A 151 -22.58 7.96 8.48
CA THR A 151 -23.38 6.89 9.09
C THR A 151 -23.80 5.86 8.03
N PRO A 152 -24.04 4.59 8.39
CA PRO A 152 -24.52 3.59 7.43
C PRO A 152 -25.77 4.06 6.66
N ASP A 153 -26.66 4.78 7.33
CA ASP A 153 -27.87 5.37 6.72
C ASP A 153 -27.54 6.49 5.72
N GLU A 154 -26.54 7.32 5.98
CA GLU A 154 -26.07 8.33 5.04
C GLU A 154 -25.32 7.71 3.86
N LEU A 155 -24.57 6.63 4.08
CA LEU A 155 -23.89 5.89 3.01
C LEU A 155 -24.92 5.25 2.07
N LEU A 156 -25.98 4.66 2.62
CA LEU A 156 -27.08 4.08 1.85
C LEU A 156 -27.78 5.11 0.95
N LYS A 157 -27.86 6.39 1.36
CA LYS A 157 -28.42 7.48 0.54
C LYS A 157 -27.54 7.87 -0.65
N THR A 158 -26.24 7.56 -0.61
CA THR A 158 -25.30 7.88 -1.71
C THR A 158 -25.19 6.77 -2.76
N LEU A 159 -25.70 5.58 -2.47
CA LEU A 159 -25.69 4.47 -3.42
C LEU A 159 -26.71 4.74 -4.55
N PRO A 160 -26.33 4.59 -5.83
CA PRO A 160 -27.26 4.75 -6.94
C PRO A 160 -28.41 3.75 -6.76
N GLY A 161 -29.63 4.28 -6.67
CA GLY A 161 -30.82 3.48 -6.36
C GLY A 161 -31.00 2.36 -7.36
N LYS A 162 -31.09 1.11 -6.87
CA LYS A 162 -31.80 0.06 -7.61
C LYS A 162 -33.26 0.50 -7.68
N GLN A 163 -33.61 1.20 -8.76
CA GLN A 163 -35.00 1.32 -9.17
C GLN A 163 -35.54 -0.10 -9.26
N ARG A 164 -36.54 -0.37 -8.44
CA ARG A 164 -37.26 -1.65 -8.40
C ARG A 164 -37.87 -1.96 -9.76
#